data_AF-A0A661VID8-F1
#
_entry.id   AF-A0A661VID8-F1
#
_cell.length_a   1.000
_cell.length_b   1.000
_cell.length_c   1.000
_cell.angle_alpha   90.00
_cell.angle_beta   90.00
_cell.angle_gamma   90.00
#
_symmetry.space_group_name_H-M   'P 1'
#
loop_
_entity.id
_entity.type
_entity.pdbx_description
1 polymer ?
#
loop_
_entity_poly.entity_id
_entity_poly.type
_entity_poly.pdbx_seq_one_letter_code
_entity_poly.pdbx_strand_id
1 'polypeptide(L)'
;MTTSNNYNFTLTMDDAIQQALQLCSEFEAGETIPPHIYDTCRTSLNMMLRTWQINGLGLWKNKDTALFLDLTTQEYSIGPTGSHCSDSFDKTELASDAASGADSVVVDSVSGMTDDFDQDGILISSTPSAGEITLNGELVEDGWAILPGGRKVCWYADADESSNTIAIVGKNGIGVEISEALTGPTVGATTYSSNDFKTITSITIDSGASGTMQLGIVGNFIGIELDDGTLQWSSIIGDLTDTTLPLLDTLTDTAATDNHIYTYVQKTQRPLEINEARVHRADDNDVPIGIIGRTTYKALATKDSTGYPNQIYFDNQLNNAKVSVWPIGQTVKDYIIFTSKIPLMNMDGNGDNFEVPAEWMETIVYNLAIRVAPKLGSQLDQLVPVLASELYQALEGWDREDTSVFIGINVDGSMGVR
;
A
#
# COMPACT_ATOMS: atom_id res chain seq x y z
N MET A 1 27.63 31.57 10.71
CA MET A 1 26.71 30.72 11.51
C MET A 1 26.25 29.61 10.59
N THR A 2 26.59 28.38 10.91
CA THR A 2 26.05 27.19 10.24
C THR A 2 24.59 27.08 10.65
N THR A 3 23.67 27.12 9.69
CA THR A 3 22.25 26.81 9.89
C THR A 3 22.03 25.34 9.61
N SER A 4 21.14 24.69 10.37
CA SER A 4 20.88 23.25 10.24
C SER A 4 20.17 22.88 8.93
N ASN A 5 19.39 23.80 8.32
CA ASN A 5 18.59 23.59 7.09
C ASN A 5 17.73 22.31 7.06
N ASN A 6 17.55 21.65 8.20
CA ASN A 6 16.68 20.50 8.37
C ASN A 6 15.43 20.96 9.11
N TYR A 7 14.28 20.77 8.47
CA TYR A 7 12.96 21.12 8.99
C TYR A 7 12.17 19.88 9.43
N ASN A 8 12.73 18.69 9.23
CA ASN A 8 12.04 17.43 9.49
C ASN A 8 12.39 16.92 10.90
N PHE A 9 11.37 16.75 11.73
CA PHE A 9 11.42 15.99 12.97
C PHE A 9 10.66 14.68 12.77
N THR A 10 11.33 13.55 13.03
CA THR A 10 10.75 12.22 12.87
C THR A 10 10.97 11.42 14.15
N LEU A 11 9.95 10.70 14.58
CA LEU A 11 10.00 9.78 15.71
C LEU A 11 9.59 8.40 15.20
N THR A 12 10.32 7.35 15.59
CA THR A 12 9.93 5.96 15.28
C THR A 12 8.88 5.47 16.28
N MET A 13 8.18 4.38 15.96
CA MET A 13 7.30 3.70 16.91
C MET A 13 8.03 3.34 18.21
N ASP A 14 9.24 2.79 18.10
CA ASP A 14 10.02 2.33 19.24
C ASP A 14 10.33 3.50 20.18
N ASP A 15 10.77 4.64 19.63
CA ASP A 15 11.02 5.84 20.43
C ASP A 15 9.76 6.33 21.16
N ALA A 16 8.58 6.26 20.51
CA ALA A 16 7.32 6.66 21.12
C ALA A 16 6.87 5.70 22.25
N ILE A 17 7.06 4.39 22.06
CA ILE A 17 6.77 3.38 23.09
C ILE A 17 7.72 3.56 24.28
N GLN A 18 9.02 3.74 24.03
CA GLN A 18 10.00 3.99 25.08
C GLN A 18 9.66 5.24 25.90
N GLN A 19 9.35 6.36 25.24
CA GLN A 19 8.96 7.59 25.96
C GLN A 19 7.66 7.43 26.74
N ALA A 20 6.66 6.72 26.20
CA ALA A 20 5.42 6.44 26.92
C ALA A 20 5.66 5.57 28.17
N LEU A 21 6.55 4.58 28.10
CA LEU A 21 6.91 3.74 29.25
C LEU A 21 7.71 4.50 30.32
N GLN A 22 8.55 5.47 29.91
CA GLN A 22 9.23 6.37 30.84
C GLN A 22 8.23 7.25 31.60
N LEU A 23 7.18 7.77 30.92
CA LEU A 23 6.09 8.50 31.58
C LEU A 23 5.33 7.63 32.59
N CYS A 24 5.23 6.33 32.34
CA CYS A 24 4.65 5.36 33.28
C CYS A 24 5.57 5.03 34.48
N SER A 25 6.81 5.53 34.50
CA SER A 25 7.84 5.20 35.50
C SER A 25 8.12 3.69 35.63
N GLU A 26 7.86 2.91 34.57
CA GLU A 26 8.02 1.46 34.58
C GLU A 26 9.43 1.04 34.11
N PHE A 27 10.03 1.82 33.19
CA PHE A 27 11.33 1.56 32.61
C PHE A 27 12.18 2.84 32.59
N GLU A 28 13.48 2.72 32.88
CA GLU A 28 14.43 3.83 32.77
C GLU A 28 14.90 4.01 31.31
N ALA A 29 15.44 5.19 31.00
CA ALA A 29 15.97 5.48 29.67
C ALA A 29 17.12 4.52 29.31
N GLY A 30 16.95 3.76 28.21
CA GLY A 30 17.95 2.82 27.70
C GLY A 30 17.81 1.37 28.19
N GLU A 31 16.77 1.04 28.97
CA GLU A 31 16.49 -0.35 29.33
C GLU A 31 15.85 -1.12 28.15
N THR A 32 16.23 -2.39 27.98
CA THR A 32 15.65 -3.25 26.94
C THR A 32 14.26 -3.70 27.33
N ILE A 33 13.26 -3.30 26.56
CA ILE A 33 11.86 -3.65 26.80
C ILE A 33 11.61 -5.13 26.42
N PRO A 34 11.01 -5.95 27.30
CA PRO A 34 10.64 -7.32 26.95
C PRO A 34 9.63 -7.39 25.80
N PRO A 35 9.73 -8.36 24.87
CA PRO A 35 8.87 -8.43 23.67
C PRO A 35 7.36 -8.40 23.96
N HIS A 36 6.90 -9.11 24.98
CA HIS A 36 5.47 -9.17 25.33
C HIS A 36 4.88 -7.83 25.80
N ILE A 37 5.69 -6.96 26.43
CA ILE A 37 5.29 -5.61 26.82
C ILE A 37 5.23 -4.72 25.58
N TYR A 38 6.23 -4.85 24.72
CA TYR A 38 6.29 -4.14 23.46
C TYR A 38 5.07 -4.42 22.58
N ASP A 39 4.70 -5.69 22.40
CA ASP A 39 3.51 -6.11 21.65
C ASP A 39 2.21 -5.51 22.22
N THR A 40 2.12 -5.43 23.54
CA THR A 40 0.97 -4.84 24.24
C THR A 40 0.89 -3.33 24.00
N CYS A 41 2.03 -2.64 24.04
CA CYS A 41 2.11 -1.20 23.77
C CYS A 41 1.78 -0.88 22.31
N ARG A 42 2.38 -1.61 21.37
CA ARG A 42 2.11 -1.52 19.93
C ARG A 42 0.63 -1.73 19.60
N THR A 43 0.02 -2.77 20.16
CA THR A 43 -1.42 -3.03 20.00
C THR A 43 -2.26 -1.86 20.53
N SER A 44 -1.87 -1.27 21.66
CA SER A 44 -2.56 -0.13 22.27
C SER A 44 -2.44 1.14 21.43
N LEU A 45 -1.26 1.39 20.86
CA LEU A 45 -0.97 2.48 19.94
C LEU A 45 -1.81 2.36 18.67
N ASN A 46 -1.80 1.21 18.02
CA ASN A 46 -2.60 0.97 16.83
C ASN A 46 -4.10 1.18 17.10
N MET A 47 -4.64 0.67 18.22
CA MET A 47 -6.04 0.94 18.60
C MET A 47 -6.32 2.44 18.86
N MET A 48 -5.35 3.17 19.41
CA MET A 48 -5.48 4.62 19.64
C MET A 48 -5.59 5.39 18.33
N LEU A 49 -4.66 5.16 17.40
CA LEU A 49 -4.65 5.81 16.09
C LEU A 49 -5.95 5.52 15.32
N ARG A 50 -6.48 4.29 15.40
CA ARG A 50 -7.78 3.93 14.82
C ARG A 50 -8.94 4.71 15.45
N THR A 51 -8.91 4.93 16.77
CA THR A 51 -9.95 5.71 17.45
C THR A 51 -9.92 7.17 16.98
N TRP A 52 -8.74 7.77 16.90
CA TRP A 52 -8.58 9.16 16.50
C TRP A 52 -9.02 9.40 15.05
N GLN A 53 -8.72 8.44 14.18
CA GLN A 53 -9.18 8.47 12.80
C GLN A 53 -10.71 8.50 12.66
N ILE A 54 -11.45 7.82 13.55
CA ILE A 54 -12.92 7.86 13.56
C ILE A 54 -13.44 9.22 14.04
N ASN A 55 -12.71 9.89 14.93
CA ASN A 55 -13.09 11.21 15.47
C ASN A 55 -12.87 12.36 14.47
N GLY A 56 -12.53 12.05 13.22
CA GLY A 56 -12.36 13.03 12.15
C GLY A 56 -10.99 13.69 12.11
N LEU A 57 -10.03 13.21 12.90
CA LEU A 57 -8.64 13.64 12.81
C LEU A 57 -7.97 12.93 11.63
N GLY A 58 -7.34 13.68 10.73
CA GLY A 58 -6.61 13.10 9.60
C GLY A 58 -6.88 13.72 8.24
N LEU A 59 -7.14 15.03 8.16
CA LEU A 59 -7.27 15.72 6.86
C LEU A 59 -5.97 15.66 6.04
N TRP A 60 -4.82 15.56 6.71
CA TRP A 60 -3.51 15.34 6.08
C TRP A 60 -3.36 13.97 5.39
N LYS A 61 -4.34 13.06 5.51
CA LYS A 61 -4.36 11.75 4.83
C LYS A 61 -5.26 11.70 3.59
N ASN A 62 -5.78 12.83 3.15
CA ASN A 62 -6.42 12.90 1.84
C ASN A 62 -5.35 12.65 0.76
N LYS A 63 -5.51 11.56 0.02
CA LYS A 63 -4.64 11.22 -1.12
C LYS A 63 -5.47 11.05 -2.38
N ASP A 64 -4.88 11.48 -3.48
CA ASP A 64 -5.36 11.17 -4.81
C ASP A 64 -4.88 9.78 -5.21
N THR A 65 -5.83 8.94 -5.60
CA THR A 65 -5.58 7.56 -5.99
C THR A 65 -6.17 7.32 -7.38
N ALA A 66 -5.38 6.74 -8.27
CA ALA A 66 -5.79 6.36 -9.62
C ALA A 66 -6.32 4.92 -9.65
N LEU A 67 -7.53 4.75 -10.18
CA LEU A 67 -8.16 3.48 -10.50
C LEU A 67 -8.15 3.27 -12.00
N PHE A 68 -7.38 2.29 -12.45
CA PHE A 68 -7.31 1.90 -13.85
C PHE A 68 -8.57 1.14 -14.26
N LEU A 69 -9.18 1.56 -15.36
CA LEU A 69 -10.44 1.00 -15.84
C LEU A 69 -10.21 -0.16 -16.80
N ASP A 70 -11.19 -1.04 -16.86
CA ASP A 70 -11.31 -2.14 -17.83
C ASP A 70 -12.69 -2.06 -18.50
N LEU A 71 -12.75 -2.43 -19.78
CA LEU A 71 -13.92 -2.29 -20.67
C LEU A 71 -15.12 -3.15 -20.27
N THR A 72 -14.90 -4.16 -19.43
CA THR A 72 -15.95 -5.10 -19.01
C THR A 72 -16.28 -5.00 -17.52
N THR A 73 -15.47 -4.26 -16.77
CA THR A 73 -15.53 -4.26 -15.31
C THR A 73 -16.31 -3.05 -14.78
N GLN A 74 -17.43 -3.35 -14.12
CA GLN A 74 -18.29 -2.35 -13.45
C GLN A 74 -18.04 -2.19 -11.94
N GLU A 75 -17.38 -3.18 -11.31
CA GLU A 75 -17.11 -3.19 -9.87
C GLU A 75 -15.62 -3.47 -9.64
N TYR A 76 -14.95 -2.53 -8.96
CA TYR A 76 -13.54 -2.61 -8.63
C TYR A 76 -13.38 -2.79 -7.12
N SER A 77 -12.46 -3.66 -6.75
CA SER A 77 -12.10 -3.92 -5.35
C SER A 77 -10.90 -3.05 -5.01
N ILE A 78 -11.03 -2.06 -4.12
CA ILE A 78 -9.95 -1.13 -3.77
C ILE A 78 -9.32 -1.54 -2.45
N GLY A 79 -8.03 -1.84 -2.50
CA GLY A 79 -7.21 -2.17 -1.35
C GLY A 79 -6.00 -3.01 -1.75
N PRO A 80 -5.15 -3.41 -0.79
CA PRO A 80 -3.85 -4.02 -1.06
C PRO A 80 -3.89 -5.34 -1.81
N THR A 81 -5.02 -6.07 -1.76
CA THR A 81 -5.25 -7.34 -2.49
C THR A 81 -6.34 -7.20 -3.56
N GLY A 82 -6.73 -5.97 -3.87
CA GLY A 82 -7.79 -5.66 -4.80
C GLY A 82 -7.34 -5.51 -6.26
N SER A 83 -8.22 -4.88 -7.04
CA SER A 83 -7.97 -4.38 -8.38
C SER A 83 -6.78 -3.42 -8.40
N HIS A 84 -6.19 -3.26 -9.59
CA HIS A 84 -5.04 -2.39 -9.81
C HIS A 84 -5.44 -0.92 -9.65
N CYS A 85 -4.97 -0.33 -8.55
CA CYS A 85 -5.31 1.02 -8.11
C CYS A 85 -4.16 1.52 -7.23
N SER A 86 -3.60 2.69 -7.52
CA SER A 86 -2.38 3.19 -6.87
C SER A 86 -2.45 4.68 -6.56
N ASP A 87 -1.79 5.09 -5.47
CA ASP A 87 -1.63 6.49 -5.06
C ASP A 87 -0.53 7.21 -5.87
N SER A 88 0.35 6.45 -6.52
CA SER A 88 1.46 6.96 -7.31
C SER A 88 1.77 5.96 -8.41
N PHE A 89 1.93 6.45 -9.64
CA PHE A 89 2.28 5.62 -10.79
C PHE A 89 3.03 6.47 -11.80
N ASP A 90 3.83 5.82 -12.64
CA ASP A 90 4.46 6.42 -13.80
C ASP A 90 3.73 5.95 -15.06
N LYS A 91 3.62 6.84 -16.05
CA LYS A 91 3.05 6.56 -17.37
C LYS A 91 4.14 6.73 -18.43
N THR A 92 4.21 5.78 -19.35
CA THR A 92 4.97 5.88 -20.61
C THR A 92 4.14 5.27 -21.75
N GLU A 93 4.69 5.26 -22.94
CA GLU A 93 4.12 4.63 -24.14
C GLU A 93 5.10 3.58 -24.70
N LEU A 94 4.60 2.62 -25.49
CA LEU A 94 5.46 1.69 -26.24
C LEU A 94 6.21 2.43 -27.35
N ALA A 95 7.53 2.22 -27.41
CA ALA A 95 8.39 2.75 -28.48
C ALA A 95 8.33 1.93 -29.78
N SER A 96 7.82 0.70 -29.70
CA SER A 96 7.69 -0.20 -30.86
C SER A 96 6.65 -1.28 -30.60
N ASP A 97 6.01 -1.77 -31.66
CA ASP A 97 5.03 -2.85 -31.58
C ASP A 97 5.60 -4.11 -30.89
N ALA A 98 4.84 -4.66 -29.95
CA ALA A 98 5.09 -5.95 -29.32
C ALA A 98 4.06 -6.98 -29.78
N ALA A 99 4.51 -8.18 -30.11
CA ALA A 99 3.63 -9.25 -30.58
C ALA A 99 2.94 -9.97 -29.41
N SER A 100 1.78 -10.59 -29.67
CA SER A 100 1.21 -11.59 -28.76
C SER A 100 2.26 -12.68 -28.45
N GLY A 101 2.37 -13.04 -27.18
CA GLY A 101 3.37 -13.96 -26.66
C GLY A 101 4.74 -13.35 -26.36
N ALA A 102 4.93 -12.04 -26.58
CA ALA A 102 6.17 -11.36 -26.17
C ALA A 102 6.34 -11.40 -24.65
N ASP A 103 7.57 -11.63 -24.20
CA ASP A 103 8.01 -11.66 -22.79
C ASP A 103 8.70 -10.36 -22.36
N SER A 104 8.71 -9.36 -23.25
CA SER A 104 9.29 -8.05 -23.00
C SER A 104 8.65 -7.00 -23.91
N VAL A 105 8.70 -5.74 -23.49
CA VAL A 105 8.24 -4.58 -24.26
C VAL A 105 9.32 -3.49 -24.27
N VAL A 106 9.36 -2.68 -25.32
CA VAL A 106 10.27 -1.53 -25.40
C VAL A 106 9.46 -0.25 -25.22
N VAL A 107 9.85 0.59 -24.26
CA VAL A 107 9.13 1.83 -23.91
C VAL A 107 9.86 3.08 -24.39
N ASP A 108 9.13 4.18 -24.56
CA ASP A 108 9.73 5.46 -24.97
C ASP A 108 10.65 6.05 -23.90
N SER A 109 10.30 5.89 -22.63
CA SER A 109 11.10 6.37 -21.52
C SER A 109 10.91 5.54 -20.26
N VAL A 110 12.00 5.36 -19.52
CA VAL A 110 11.98 4.85 -18.14
C VAL A 110 12.21 5.99 -17.12
N SER A 111 12.13 7.25 -17.55
CA SER A 111 12.33 8.39 -16.66
C SER A 111 11.25 8.44 -15.59
N GLY A 112 11.65 8.49 -14.32
CA GLY A 112 10.72 8.47 -13.18
C GLY A 112 10.36 7.07 -12.69
N MET A 113 10.40 6.08 -13.59
CA MET A 113 10.17 4.69 -13.22
C MET A 113 11.26 4.18 -12.28
N THR A 114 10.83 3.55 -11.19
CA THR A 114 11.68 2.72 -10.34
C THR A 114 11.30 1.26 -10.53
N ASP A 115 12.11 0.37 -9.98
CA ASP A 115 11.80 -1.03 -9.86
C ASP A 115 12.39 -1.61 -8.59
N ASP A 116 11.68 -2.58 -8.02
CA ASP A 116 12.07 -3.29 -6.80
C ASP A 116 12.38 -4.77 -7.11
N PHE A 117 12.67 -5.13 -8.36
CA PHE A 117 13.09 -6.48 -8.67
C PHE A 117 14.38 -6.80 -7.92
N ASP A 118 14.37 -7.93 -7.24
CA ASP A 118 15.52 -8.39 -6.50
C ASP A 118 15.49 -9.92 -6.48
N GLN A 119 16.37 -10.54 -7.26
CA GLN A 119 16.42 -11.99 -7.43
C GLN A 119 16.86 -12.73 -6.15
N ASP A 120 17.62 -12.07 -5.27
CA ASP A 120 18.18 -12.67 -4.06
C ASP A 120 17.81 -11.95 -2.75
N GLY A 121 16.83 -11.05 -2.82
CA GLY A 121 16.34 -10.26 -1.69
C GLY A 121 15.82 -11.04 -0.49
N ILE A 122 15.48 -12.32 -0.63
CA ILE A 122 15.01 -13.18 0.49
C ILE A 122 16.09 -14.17 0.93
N LEU A 123 16.74 -14.82 -0.04
CA LEU A 123 17.78 -15.82 0.17
C LEU A 123 18.92 -15.56 -0.82
N ILE A 124 20.08 -15.22 -0.27
CA ILE A 124 21.32 -15.14 -1.04
C ILE A 124 21.69 -16.53 -1.54
N SER A 125 22.39 -16.60 -2.68
CA SER A 125 22.85 -17.83 -3.31
C SER A 125 23.36 -18.87 -2.29
N SER A 126 22.63 -19.98 -2.17
CA SER A 126 22.91 -21.04 -1.20
C SER A 126 22.37 -22.40 -1.66
N THR A 127 22.84 -23.48 -1.01
CA THR A 127 22.41 -24.87 -1.26
C THR A 127 21.73 -25.43 0.00
N PRO A 128 20.48 -25.06 0.30
CA PRO A 128 19.81 -25.45 1.54
C PRO A 128 19.59 -26.97 1.61
N SER A 129 19.71 -27.53 2.82
CA SER A 129 19.26 -28.89 3.10
C SER A 129 17.73 -28.94 3.24
N ALA A 130 17.14 -30.13 3.13
CA ALA A 130 15.71 -30.33 3.41
C ALA A 130 15.32 -29.73 4.78
N GLY A 131 14.17 -29.07 4.83
CA GLY A 131 13.65 -28.40 6.03
C GLY A 131 13.62 -26.88 5.89
N GLU A 132 13.67 -26.20 7.04
CA GLU A 132 13.60 -24.74 7.11
C GLU A 132 14.86 -24.07 6.53
N ILE A 133 14.65 -23.09 5.67
CA ILE A 133 15.70 -22.28 5.07
C ILE A 133 15.96 -21.08 5.98
N THR A 134 17.22 -20.83 6.29
CA THR A 134 17.62 -19.58 6.96
C THR A 134 17.58 -18.43 5.95
N LEU A 135 16.63 -17.52 6.11
CA LEU A 135 16.50 -16.32 5.28
C LEU A 135 17.66 -15.36 5.59
N ASN A 136 18.29 -14.80 4.56
CA ASN A 136 19.47 -13.95 4.70
C ASN A 136 19.70 -12.94 3.56
N GLY A 137 18.68 -12.70 2.72
CA GLY A 137 18.70 -11.66 1.70
C GLY A 137 18.54 -10.24 2.28
N GLU A 138 18.67 -9.22 1.42
CA GLU A 138 18.64 -7.81 1.82
C GLU A 138 17.30 -7.38 2.43
N LEU A 139 16.18 -7.99 2.01
CA LEU A 139 14.84 -7.69 2.51
C LEU A 139 14.54 -8.37 3.87
N VAL A 140 15.51 -9.10 4.44
CA VAL A 140 15.33 -9.85 5.68
C VAL A 140 15.69 -8.98 6.89
N GLU A 141 14.68 -8.70 7.72
CA GLU A 141 14.80 -7.98 8.98
C GLU A 141 14.29 -8.86 10.13
N ASP A 142 15.07 -9.00 11.20
CA ASP A 142 14.73 -9.80 12.39
C ASP A 142 14.24 -11.24 12.07
N GLY A 143 14.76 -11.83 10.98
CA GLY A 143 14.46 -13.19 10.52
C GLY A 143 13.23 -13.32 9.62
N TRP A 144 12.55 -12.22 9.30
CA TRP A 144 11.42 -12.19 8.36
C TRP A 144 11.79 -11.37 7.12
N ALA A 145 11.32 -11.77 5.94
CA ALA A 145 11.45 -10.91 4.77
C ALA A 145 10.29 -9.90 4.73
N ILE A 146 10.58 -8.61 4.63
CA ILE A 146 9.61 -7.52 4.55
C ILE A 146 9.68 -6.91 3.15
N LEU A 147 8.60 -7.06 2.38
CA LEU A 147 8.58 -6.69 0.96
C LEU A 147 8.06 -5.25 0.78
N PRO A 148 8.45 -4.51 -0.25
CA PRO A 148 8.05 -3.11 -0.46
C PRO A 148 6.53 -2.95 -0.67
N GLY A 149 5.88 -3.94 -1.26
CA GLY A 149 4.43 -4.04 -1.42
C GLY A 149 3.99 -5.50 -1.41
N GLY A 150 2.74 -5.77 -1.81
CA GLY A 150 2.36 -7.14 -2.18
C GLY A 150 3.14 -7.58 -3.42
N ARG A 151 3.99 -8.60 -3.29
CA ARG A 151 4.88 -9.10 -4.34
C ARG A 151 4.87 -10.61 -4.45
N LYS A 152 5.06 -11.11 -5.66
CA LYS A 152 5.34 -12.52 -5.91
C LYS A 152 6.77 -12.82 -5.52
N VAL A 153 6.99 -14.02 -4.99
CA VAL A 153 8.31 -14.55 -4.70
C VAL A 153 8.85 -15.20 -5.96
N CYS A 154 10.12 -14.96 -6.29
CA CYS A 154 10.84 -15.65 -7.34
C CYS A 154 11.81 -16.68 -6.76
N TRP A 155 11.94 -17.83 -7.42
CA TRP A 155 12.91 -18.86 -7.10
C TRP A 155 13.74 -19.16 -8.34
N TYR A 156 15.01 -18.75 -8.31
CA TYR A 156 16.02 -19.11 -9.30
C TYR A 156 16.90 -20.25 -8.82
N ALA A 157 17.29 -21.17 -9.71
CA ALA A 157 18.26 -22.20 -9.41
C ALA A 157 19.22 -22.46 -10.58
N ASP A 158 20.49 -22.73 -10.25
CA ASP A 158 21.52 -23.12 -11.22
C ASP A 158 21.46 -24.60 -11.63
N ALA A 159 20.66 -25.39 -10.91
CA ALA A 159 20.39 -26.80 -11.16
C ALA A 159 18.89 -27.05 -11.37
N ASP A 160 18.53 -28.26 -11.77
CA ASP A 160 17.14 -28.65 -11.94
C ASP A 160 16.51 -28.93 -10.57
N GLU A 161 15.58 -28.05 -10.18
CA GLU A 161 14.81 -28.15 -8.95
C GLU A 161 13.34 -28.47 -9.23
N SER A 162 12.99 -28.86 -10.47
CA SER A 162 11.60 -29.10 -10.88
C SER A 162 10.90 -30.26 -10.15
N SER A 163 11.65 -31.09 -9.44
CA SER A 163 11.12 -32.13 -8.54
C SER A 163 10.97 -31.67 -7.08
N ASN A 164 11.56 -30.54 -6.71
CA ASN A 164 11.55 -29.99 -5.37
C ASN A 164 10.47 -28.92 -5.24
N THR A 165 9.99 -28.71 -4.03
CA THR A 165 8.95 -27.73 -3.70
C THR A 165 9.35 -26.98 -2.43
N ILE A 166 9.25 -25.65 -2.47
CA ILE A 166 9.31 -24.82 -1.27
C ILE A 166 7.89 -24.51 -0.77
N ALA A 167 7.69 -24.57 0.53
CA ALA A 167 6.50 -24.03 1.18
C ALA A 167 6.84 -22.66 1.75
N ILE A 168 6.17 -21.62 1.24
CA ILE A 168 6.29 -20.23 1.66
C ILE A 168 5.14 -19.94 2.61
N VAL A 169 5.44 -19.42 3.79
CA VAL A 169 4.44 -18.95 4.76
C VAL A 169 4.72 -17.49 5.07
N GLY A 170 3.66 -16.68 5.04
CA GLY A 170 3.77 -15.25 5.23
C GLY A 170 2.41 -14.58 5.35
N LYS A 171 2.35 -13.27 5.14
CA LYS A 171 1.11 -12.50 5.14
C LYS A 171 0.95 -11.77 3.82
N ASN A 172 -0.30 -11.56 3.40
CA ASN A 172 -0.62 -10.72 2.25
C ASN A 172 -0.63 -9.21 2.61
N GLY A 173 -0.93 -8.35 1.64
CA GLY A 173 -0.98 -6.89 1.83
C GLY A 173 -2.01 -6.36 2.83
N ILE A 174 -2.92 -7.21 3.35
CA ILE A 174 -3.89 -6.85 4.41
C ILE A 174 -3.44 -7.44 5.77
N GLY A 175 -2.31 -8.16 5.82
CA GLY A 175 -1.79 -8.78 7.04
C GLY A 175 -2.43 -10.14 7.36
N VAL A 176 -3.20 -10.74 6.44
CA VAL A 176 -3.76 -12.08 6.61
C VAL A 176 -2.69 -13.12 6.26
N GLU A 177 -2.52 -14.10 7.13
CA GLU A 177 -1.59 -15.21 6.91
C GLU A 177 -2.02 -16.05 5.70
N ILE A 178 -1.07 -16.33 4.83
CA ILE A 178 -1.22 -17.13 3.61
C ILE A 178 -0.02 -18.07 3.48
N SER A 179 -0.24 -19.19 2.80
CA SER A 179 0.81 -20.15 2.49
C SER A 179 0.69 -20.65 1.05
N GLU A 180 1.83 -20.87 0.40
CA GLU A 180 1.89 -21.41 -0.95
C GLU A 180 2.99 -22.45 -1.07
N ALA A 181 2.73 -23.51 -1.83
CA ALA A 181 3.75 -24.47 -2.25
C ALA A 181 4.19 -24.12 -3.68
N LEU A 182 5.44 -23.70 -3.84
CA LEU A 182 6.04 -23.33 -5.12
C LEU A 182 6.97 -24.44 -5.61
N THR A 183 6.70 -24.99 -6.79
CA THR A 183 7.58 -25.95 -7.44
C THR A 183 8.82 -25.27 -8.02
N GLY A 184 9.97 -25.91 -7.89
CA GLY A 184 11.25 -25.36 -8.33
C GLY A 184 11.40 -25.24 -9.84
N PRO A 185 12.34 -24.41 -10.29
CA PRO A 185 12.62 -24.21 -11.71
C PRO A 185 13.43 -25.36 -12.33
N THR A 186 13.45 -25.41 -13.65
CA THR A 186 14.48 -26.14 -14.40
C THR A 186 15.82 -25.40 -14.34
N VAL A 187 16.91 -26.06 -14.75
CA VAL A 187 18.28 -25.50 -14.78
C VAL A 187 18.32 -24.08 -15.37
N GLY A 188 18.78 -23.10 -14.57
CA GLY A 188 18.99 -21.72 -15.00
C GLY A 188 17.70 -20.93 -15.25
N ALA A 189 16.55 -21.45 -14.85
CA ALA A 189 15.27 -20.76 -14.94
C ALA A 189 14.82 -20.23 -13.57
N THR A 190 13.75 -19.44 -13.59
CA THR A 190 13.10 -18.88 -12.40
C THR A 190 11.63 -19.30 -12.38
N THR A 191 11.13 -19.76 -11.24
CA THR A 191 9.69 -19.95 -11.00
C THR A 191 9.16 -18.89 -10.05
N TYR A 192 7.86 -18.64 -10.08
CA TYR A 192 7.23 -17.53 -9.35
C TYR A 192 6.00 -17.99 -8.60
N SER A 193 5.75 -17.38 -7.44
CA SER A 193 4.52 -17.62 -6.69
C SER A 193 3.28 -17.04 -7.39
N SER A 194 2.15 -17.69 -7.17
CA SER A 194 0.84 -17.22 -7.61
C SER A 194 0.29 -16.14 -6.69
N ASN A 195 0.53 -16.24 -5.38
CA ASN A 195 0.10 -15.25 -4.41
C ASN A 195 1.10 -14.11 -4.24
N ASP A 196 0.57 -12.93 -3.91
CA ASP A 196 1.35 -11.77 -3.50
C ASP A 196 1.52 -11.78 -1.97
N PHE A 197 2.77 -11.76 -1.52
CA PHE A 197 3.16 -11.67 -0.11
C PHE A 197 3.59 -10.24 0.21
N LYS A 198 3.37 -9.79 1.45
CA LYS A 198 3.93 -8.53 2.00
C LYS A 198 5.00 -8.81 3.04
N THR A 199 4.86 -9.90 3.79
CA THR A 199 5.89 -10.40 4.70
C THR A 199 6.02 -11.91 4.55
N ILE A 200 7.22 -12.45 4.68
CA ILE A 200 7.48 -13.90 4.68
C ILE A 200 8.11 -14.25 6.01
N THR A 201 7.45 -15.16 6.73
CA THR A 201 7.85 -15.56 8.09
C THR A 201 8.68 -16.83 8.08
N SER A 202 8.49 -17.71 7.09
CA SER A 202 9.30 -18.93 6.93
C SER A 202 9.21 -19.49 5.53
N ILE A 203 10.31 -20.12 5.08
CA ILE A 203 10.33 -20.94 3.87
C ILE A 203 10.94 -22.30 4.21
N THR A 204 10.31 -23.39 3.77
CA THR A 204 10.85 -24.75 3.92
C THR A 204 10.98 -25.44 2.58
N ILE A 205 12.08 -26.14 2.31
CA ILE A 205 12.26 -26.97 1.12
C ILE A 205 12.05 -28.46 1.46
N ASP A 206 11.35 -29.19 0.60
CA ASP A 206 10.97 -30.58 0.82
C ASP A 206 12.16 -31.56 0.76
N SER A 207 13.09 -31.34 -0.15
CA SER A 207 14.35 -32.07 -0.30
C SER A 207 15.52 -31.09 -0.37
N GLY A 208 16.75 -31.54 -0.11
CA GLY A 208 17.91 -30.67 -0.24
C GLY A 208 18.05 -30.17 -1.69
N ALA A 209 18.42 -28.90 -1.85
CA ALA A 209 18.66 -28.31 -3.16
C ALA A 209 19.74 -29.12 -3.91
N SER A 210 19.48 -29.39 -5.19
CA SER A 210 20.38 -30.09 -6.10
C SER A 210 21.54 -29.20 -6.55
N GLY A 211 21.36 -27.88 -6.49
CA GLY A 211 22.38 -26.86 -6.79
C GLY A 211 22.22 -25.60 -5.95
N THR A 212 22.90 -24.53 -6.35
CA THR A 212 22.70 -23.22 -5.72
C THR A 212 21.38 -22.62 -6.18
N MET A 213 20.66 -22.02 -5.25
CA MET A 213 19.42 -21.32 -5.49
C MET A 213 19.40 -19.97 -4.81
N GLN A 214 18.60 -19.07 -5.36
CA GLN A 214 18.30 -17.75 -4.82
C GLN A 214 16.78 -17.61 -4.70
N LEU A 215 16.34 -16.91 -3.66
CA LEU A 215 14.94 -16.53 -3.49
C LEU A 215 14.86 -15.02 -3.39
N GLY A 216 13.89 -14.44 -4.06
CA GLY A 216 13.73 -13.01 -4.16
C GLY A 216 12.31 -12.61 -4.49
N ILE A 217 12.13 -11.44 -5.08
CA ILE A 217 10.84 -10.91 -5.47
C ILE A 217 10.81 -10.47 -6.93
N VAL A 218 9.61 -10.51 -7.49
CA VAL A 218 9.34 -9.74 -8.72
C VAL A 218 9.38 -8.24 -8.43
N GLY A 219 9.57 -7.46 -9.48
CA GLY A 219 9.58 -6.02 -9.43
C GLY A 219 8.19 -5.38 -9.42
N ASN A 220 8.12 -4.16 -9.93
CA ASN A 220 6.93 -3.33 -9.93
C ASN A 220 5.80 -3.89 -10.79
N PHE A 221 4.57 -3.51 -10.45
CA PHE A 221 3.41 -3.83 -11.28
C PHE A 221 3.49 -3.04 -12.58
N ILE A 222 3.13 -3.68 -13.68
CA ILE A 222 3.07 -3.06 -15.01
C ILE A 222 1.73 -3.38 -15.66
N GLY A 223 1.06 -2.34 -16.17
CA GLY A 223 -0.16 -2.43 -16.94
C GLY A 223 0.12 -2.02 -18.38
N ILE A 224 -0.17 -2.88 -19.34
CA ILE A 224 0.08 -2.68 -20.77
C ILE A 224 -1.25 -2.66 -21.52
N GLU A 225 -1.51 -1.57 -22.26
CA GLU A 225 -2.63 -1.51 -23.18
C GLU A 225 -2.38 -2.42 -24.40
N LEU A 226 -3.35 -3.29 -24.66
CA LEU A 226 -3.34 -4.20 -25.81
C LEU A 226 -4.26 -3.68 -26.94
N ASP A 227 -4.01 -4.14 -28.15
CA ASP A 227 -4.74 -3.72 -29.35
C ASP A 227 -6.20 -4.20 -29.36
N ASP A 228 -6.54 -5.19 -28.53
CA ASP A 228 -7.92 -5.64 -28.30
C ASP A 228 -8.73 -4.68 -27.39
N GLY A 229 -8.09 -3.62 -26.90
CA GLY A 229 -8.66 -2.60 -26.03
C GLY A 229 -8.63 -2.96 -24.55
N THR A 230 -8.02 -4.08 -24.16
CA THR A 230 -7.88 -4.47 -22.75
C THR A 230 -6.59 -3.92 -22.14
N LEU A 231 -6.53 -3.93 -20.80
CA LEU A 231 -5.34 -3.58 -20.04
C LEU A 231 -4.80 -4.84 -19.35
N GLN A 232 -3.68 -5.36 -19.85
CA GLN A 232 -3.03 -6.53 -19.26
C GLN A 232 -2.13 -6.12 -18.11
N TRP A 233 -2.33 -6.73 -16.94
CA TRP A 233 -1.47 -6.55 -15.78
C TRP A 233 -0.44 -7.67 -15.68
N SER A 234 0.79 -7.31 -15.38
CA SER A 234 1.90 -8.21 -15.08
C SER A 234 2.84 -7.59 -14.03
N SER A 235 4.06 -8.11 -13.90
CA SER A 235 5.13 -7.57 -13.07
C SER A 235 6.45 -7.57 -13.82
N ILE A 236 7.33 -6.63 -13.50
CA ILE A 236 8.68 -6.56 -14.06
C ILE A 236 9.54 -7.66 -13.41
N ILE A 237 10.37 -8.34 -14.20
CA ILE A 237 11.20 -9.47 -13.72
C ILE A 237 12.71 -9.28 -14.00
N GLY A 238 13.16 -8.04 -14.03
CA GLY A 238 14.57 -7.71 -14.24
C GLY A 238 14.83 -6.22 -14.04
N ASP A 239 16.09 -5.88 -13.79
CA ASP A 239 16.50 -4.51 -13.51
C ASP A 239 16.15 -3.54 -14.65
N LEU A 240 15.61 -2.37 -14.30
CA LEU A 240 15.38 -1.24 -15.21
C LEU A 240 16.68 -0.54 -15.61
N THR A 241 17.49 -1.20 -16.45
CA THR A 241 18.77 -0.67 -16.93
C THR A 241 18.71 0.01 -18.30
N ASP A 242 17.64 -0.22 -19.06
CA ASP A 242 17.36 0.39 -20.37
C ASP A 242 15.84 0.42 -20.61
N THR A 243 15.40 0.84 -21.79
CA THR A 243 13.99 0.93 -22.18
C THR A 243 13.31 -0.41 -22.51
N THR A 244 14.02 -1.54 -22.40
CA THR A 244 13.41 -2.86 -22.59
C THR A 244 12.99 -3.43 -21.25
N LEU A 245 11.68 -3.60 -21.05
CA LEU A 245 11.07 -4.05 -19.82
C LEU A 245 10.74 -5.55 -19.92
N PRO A 246 11.39 -6.44 -19.15
CA PRO A 246 11.05 -7.85 -19.12
C PRO A 246 9.78 -8.08 -18.30
N LEU A 247 8.87 -8.92 -18.80
CA LEU A 247 7.56 -9.18 -18.22
C LEU A 247 7.49 -10.57 -17.60
N LEU A 248 6.81 -10.68 -16.46
CA LEU A 248 6.48 -11.97 -15.86
C LEU A 248 5.56 -12.81 -16.75
N ASP A 249 4.51 -12.17 -17.26
CA ASP A 249 3.48 -12.79 -18.09
C ASP A 249 3.68 -12.35 -19.54
N THR A 250 3.62 -13.31 -20.46
CA THR A 250 3.66 -12.97 -21.88
C THR A 250 2.40 -12.24 -22.32
N LEU A 251 2.52 -11.36 -23.31
CA LEU A 251 1.38 -10.60 -23.81
C LEU A 251 0.29 -11.51 -24.38
N THR A 252 -0.97 -11.30 -24.01
CA THR A 252 -2.08 -12.13 -24.52
C THR A 252 -2.52 -11.72 -25.91
N ASP A 253 -2.30 -10.46 -26.31
CA ASP A 253 -2.52 -9.94 -27.65
C ASP A 253 -1.35 -9.02 -28.06
N THR A 254 -1.37 -8.47 -29.27
CA THR A 254 -0.41 -7.46 -29.72
C THR A 254 -0.60 -6.14 -28.96
N ALA A 255 0.50 -5.39 -28.81
CA ALA A 255 0.49 -4.04 -28.30
C ALA A 255 1.23 -3.15 -29.30
N ALA A 256 0.51 -2.23 -29.94
CA ALA A 256 1.09 -1.30 -30.89
C ALA A 256 1.96 -0.23 -30.22
N THR A 257 2.84 0.36 -31.01
CA THR A 257 3.53 1.62 -30.67
C THR A 257 2.51 2.68 -30.21
N ASP A 258 2.90 3.51 -29.25
CA ASP A 258 2.05 4.53 -28.60
C ASP A 258 0.93 3.98 -27.69
N ASN A 259 0.81 2.66 -27.50
CA ASN A 259 -0.08 2.12 -26.46
C ASN A 259 0.45 2.49 -25.07
N HIS A 260 -0.46 2.83 -24.16
CA HIS A 260 -0.09 3.29 -22.82
C HIS A 260 0.46 2.15 -21.95
N ILE A 261 1.49 2.47 -21.18
CA ILE A 261 2.06 1.64 -20.13
C ILE A 261 2.01 2.40 -18.81
N TYR A 262 1.58 1.71 -17.76
CA TYR A 262 1.56 2.22 -16.41
C TYR A 262 2.41 1.34 -15.49
N THR A 263 3.26 1.93 -14.68
CA THR A 263 4.01 1.19 -13.65
C THR A 263 3.80 1.79 -12.26
N TYR A 264 3.81 0.94 -11.23
CA TYR A 264 3.79 1.41 -9.85
C TYR A 264 4.30 0.36 -8.87
N VAL A 265 4.72 0.86 -7.71
CA VAL A 265 5.24 0.05 -6.62
C VAL A 265 4.13 -0.74 -5.95
N GLN A 266 3.13 -0.11 -5.36
CA GLN A 266 2.15 -0.80 -4.52
C GLN A 266 0.72 -0.40 -4.85
N LYS A 267 -0.21 -1.32 -4.61
CA LYS A 267 -1.64 -1.02 -4.63
C LYS A 267 -2.00 -0.15 -3.43
N THR A 268 -2.96 0.75 -3.62
CA THR A 268 -3.48 1.62 -2.56
C THR A 268 -3.98 0.84 -1.37
N GLN A 269 -3.90 1.46 -0.19
CA GLN A 269 -4.64 1.00 0.98
C GLN A 269 -6.15 1.17 0.75
N ARG A 270 -6.94 0.39 1.50
CA ARG A 270 -8.41 0.46 1.44
C ARG A 270 -8.88 1.86 1.88
N PRO A 271 -9.58 2.63 1.04
CA PRO A 271 -10.14 3.92 1.42
C PRO A 271 -11.19 3.80 2.54
N LEU A 272 -11.27 4.79 3.41
CA LEU A 272 -12.33 4.91 4.41
C LEU A 272 -13.55 5.66 3.87
N GLU A 273 -13.30 6.68 3.06
CA GLU A 273 -14.28 7.55 2.43
C GLU A 273 -13.66 8.11 1.14
N ILE A 274 -14.49 8.30 0.10
CA ILE A 274 -14.11 9.04 -1.11
C ILE A 274 -14.87 10.36 -1.07
N ASN A 275 -14.11 11.47 -1.10
CA ASN A 275 -14.65 12.82 -0.99
C ASN A 275 -14.92 13.42 -2.36
N GLU A 276 -14.00 13.22 -3.29
CA GLU A 276 -14.07 13.74 -4.65
C GLU A 276 -13.63 12.67 -5.65
N ALA A 277 -14.15 12.75 -6.88
CA ALA A 277 -13.74 11.88 -7.95
C ALA A 277 -13.79 12.61 -9.30
N ARG A 278 -12.87 12.25 -10.19
CA ARG A 278 -12.77 12.74 -11.56
C ARG A 278 -12.30 11.62 -12.47
N VAL A 279 -12.72 11.66 -13.73
CA VAL A 279 -12.13 10.84 -14.79
C VAL A 279 -11.01 11.65 -15.40
N HIS A 280 -9.81 11.10 -15.37
CA HIS A 280 -8.70 11.56 -16.17
C HIS A 280 -8.81 10.90 -17.55
N ARG A 281 -8.95 11.73 -18.59
CA ARG A 281 -9.08 11.25 -19.97
C ARG A 281 -7.73 11.12 -20.65
N ALA A 282 -7.68 10.31 -21.69
CA ALA A 282 -6.50 10.17 -22.56
C ALA A 282 -5.91 11.51 -23.08
N ASP A 283 -6.74 12.55 -23.21
CA ASP A 283 -6.33 13.90 -23.62
C ASP A 283 -5.80 14.78 -22.44
N ASP A 284 -5.39 14.16 -21.32
CA ASP A 284 -4.94 14.80 -20.08
C ASP A 284 -5.95 15.79 -19.46
N ASN A 285 -7.25 15.58 -19.73
CA ASN A 285 -8.31 16.42 -19.21
C ASN A 285 -9.05 15.71 -18.07
N ASP A 286 -9.12 16.36 -16.92
CA ASP A 286 -9.87 15.90 -15.76
C ASP A 286 -11.33 16.37 -15.83
N VAL A 287 -12.26 15.41 -15.75
CA VAL A 287 -13.70 15.68 -15.72
C VAL A 287 -14.28 15.20 -14.39
N PRO A 288 -14.86 16.09 -13.55
CA PRO A 288 -15.42 15.69 -12.27
C PRO A 288 -16.63 14.78 -12.46
N ILE A 289 -16.77 13.79 -11.57
CA ILE A 289 -17.86 12.81 -11.60
C ILE A 289 -18.61 12.78 -10.27
N GLY A 290 -19.88 12.38 -10.32
CA GLY A 290 -20.75 12.37 -9.15
C GLY A 290 -20.56 11.14 -8.27
N ILE A 291 -20.41 11.33 -6.96
CA ILE A 291 -20.48 10.23 -6.00
C ILE A 291 -21.94 10.05 -5.59
N ILE A 292 -22.53 8.89 -5.89
CA ILE A 292 -23.94 8.61 -5.63
C ILE A 292 -24.13 7.56 -4.54
N GLY A 293 -25.24 7.65 -3.82
CA GLY A 293 -25.60 6.69 -2.79
C GLY A 293 -26.05 5.34 -3.36
N ARG A 294 -26.00 4.31 -2.51
CA ARG A 294 -26.36 2.92 -2.83
C ARG A 294 -27.71 2.78 -3.54
N THR A 295 -28.74 3.42 -3.00
CA THR A 295 -30.11 3.30 -3.51
C THR A 295 -30.22 3.83 -4.94
N THR A 296 -29.58 4.96 -5.22
CA THR A 296 -29.53 5.56 -6.56
C THR A 296 -28.82 4.65 -7.54
N TYR A 297 -27.65 4.12 -7.17
CA TYR A 297 -26.90 3.21 -8.04
C TYR A 297 -27.69 1.92 -8.32
N LYS A 298 -28.33 1.34 -7.30
CA LYS A 298 -29.10 0.11 -7.48
C LYS A 298 -30.39 0.33 -8.28
N ALA A 299 -30.95 1.54 -8.27
CA ALA A 299 -32.12 1.90 -9.07
C ALA A 299 -31.85 2.07 -10.57
N LEU A 300 -30.57 2.14 -11.00
CA LEU A 300 -30.21 2.16 -12.42
C LEU A 300 -30.70 0.87 -13.11
N ALA A 301 -31.46 1.04 -14.19
CA ALA A 301 -32.08 -0.06 -14.94
C ALA A 301 -31.03 -0.92 -15.67
N THR A 302 -30.06 -0.28 -16.33
CA THR A 302 -28.94 -0.92 -17.00
C THR A 302 -27.63 -0.45 -16.40
N LYS A 303 -26.76 -1.39 -16.05
CA LYS A 303 -25.47 -1.13 -15.37
C LYS A 303 -24.26 -1.50 -16.23
N ASP A 304 -24.51 -2.20 -17.34
CA ASP A 304 -23.58 -2.72 -18.33
C ASP A 304 -23.42 -1.80 -19.56
N SER A 305 -24.06 -0.62 -19.54
CA SER A 305 -23.88 0.35 -20.62
C SER A 305 -22.45 0.87 -20.63
N THR A 306 -21.81 0.84 -21.79
CA THR A 306 -20.50 1.43 -22.03
C THR A 306 -20.61 2.94 -22.33
N GLY A 307 -19.64 3.72 -21.87
CA GLY A 307 -19.53 5.17 -22.12
C GLY A 307 -18.45 5.82 -21.25
N TYR A 308 -18.37 7.16 -21.26
CA TYR A 308 -17.53 7.87 -20.30
C TYR A 308 -18.15 7.80 -18.90
N PRO A 309 -17.43 7.28 -17.88
CA PRO A 309 -17.93 7.27 -16.52
C PRO A 309 -18.30 8.67 -16.06
N ASN A 310 -19.45 8.80 -15.41
CA ASN A 310 -19.94 10.08 -14.88
C ASN A 310 -20.39 10.00 -13.42
N GLN A 311 -20.49 8.80 -12.87
CA GLN A 311 -20.82 8.60 -11.48
C GLN A 311 -20.19 7.32 -10.91
N ILE A 312 -19.91 7.36 -9.61
CA ILE A 312 -19.40 6.20 -8.86
C ILE A 312 -20.22 5.98 -7.59
N TYR A 313 -20.28 4.73 -7.15
CA TYR A 313 -20.81 4.34 -5.86
C TYR A 313 -19.72 3.66 -5.04
N PHE A 314 -19.46 4.19 -3.85
CA PHE A 314 -18.49 3.65 -2.91
C PHE A 314 -19.19 2.85 -1.81
N ASP A 315 -18.76 1.60 -1.62
CA ASP A 315 -19.18 0.72 -0.53
C ASP A 315 -17.97 0.33 0.30
N ASN A 316 -17.96 0.79 1.55
CA ASN A 316 -16.87 0.50 2.47
C ASN A 316 -17.04 -0.93 3.04
N GLN A 317 -16.21 -1.88 2.59
CA GLN A 317 -16.20 -3.26 3.12
C GLN A 317 -14.94 -3.52 3.96
N LEU A 318 -14.90 -4.68 4.65
CA LEU A 318 -13.89 -4.97 5.67
C LEU A 318 -12.45 -5.09 5.12
N ASN A 319 -12.26 -5.91 4.08
CA ASN A 319 -10.91 -6.24 3.57
C ASN A 319 -10.49 -5.30 2.43
N ASN A 320 -11.34 -5.17 1.41
CA ASN A 320 -11.19 -4.22 0.32
C ASN A 320 -12.51 -3.46 0.15
N ALA A 321 -12.44 -2.16 -0.12
CA ALA A 321 -13.63 -1.38 -0.45
C ALA A 321 -14.10 -1.73 -1.86
N LYS A 322 -15.37 -1.45 -2.17
CA LYS A 322 -15.89 -1.62 -3.52
C LYS A 322 -16.26 -0.28 -4.12
N VAL A 323 -15.75 -0.03 -5.33
CA VAL A 323 -16.14 1.11 -6.15
C VAL A 323 -16.89 0.58 -7.36
N SER A 324 -18.17 0.92 -7.48
CA SER A 324 -18.96 0.62 -8.65
C SER A 324 -19.00 1.84 -9.57
N VAL A 325 -18.70 1.64 -10.85
CA VAL A 325 -18.56 2.72 -11.84
C VAL A 325 -19.73 2.68 -12.82
N TRP A 326 -20.25 3.85 -13.20
CA TRP A 326 -21.25 3.94 -14.27
C TRP A 326 -21.12 5.23 -15.10
N PRO A 327 -21.34 5.15 -16.42
CA PRO A 327 -21.30 3.96 -17.29
C PRO A 327 -19.94 3.21 -17.21
N ILE A 328 -19.86 1.98 -17.73
CA ILE A 328 -18.59 1.25 -17.84
C ILE A 328 -17.69 1.98 -18.84
N GLY A 329 -16.40 2.11 -18.53
CA GLY A 329 -15.42 2.78 -19.41
C GLY A 329 -15.40 2.19 -20.82
N GLN A 330 -15.20 3.06 -21.81
CA GLN A 330 -15.14 2.66 -23.22
C GLN A 330 -13.70 2.56 -23.77
N THR A 331 -12.72 2.96 -22.96
CA THR A 331 -11.29 2.86 -23.25
C THR A 331 -10.55 2.61 -21.94
N VAL A 332 -9.42 1.88 -22.00
CA VAL A 332 -8.51 1.65 -20.88
C VAL A 332 -7.48 2.77 -20.70
N LYS A 333 -7.44 3.73 -21.63
CA LYS A 333 -6.61 4.93 -21.53
C LYS A 333 -7.12 5.91 -20.47
N ASP A 334 -8.43 5.89 -20.22
CA ASP A 334 -9.05 6.69 -19.18
C ASP A 334 -8.95 5.98 -17.83
N TYR A 335 -8.67 6.73 -16.77
CA TYR A 335 -8.67 6.21 -15.39
C TYR A 335 -9.39 7.17 -14.45
N ILE A 336 -9.92 6.65 -13.34
CA ILE A 336 -10.61 7.47 -12.34
C ILE A 336 -9.62 7.88 -11.28
N ILE A 337 -9.45 9.18 -11.05
CA ILE A 337 -8.74 9.69 -9.90
C ILE A 337 -9.77 10.04 -8.83
N PHE A 338 -9.61 9.52 -7.63
CA PHE A 338 -10.45 9.90 -6.50
C PHE A 338 -9.60 10.38 -5.34
N THR A 339 -10.08 11.42 -4.67
CA THR A 339 -9.47 11.92 -3.44
C THR A 339 -10.15 11.21 -2.28
N SER A 340 -9.36 10.43 -1.54
CA SER A 340 -9.88 9.58 -0.46
C SER A 340 -9.12 9.72 0.84
N LYS A 341 -9.84 9.47 1.93
CA LYS A 341 -9.25 9.33 3.27
C LYS A 341 -8.72 7.91 3.42
N ILE A 342 -7.40 7.77 3.47
CA ILE A 342 -6.77 6.46 3.71
C ILE A 342 -6.61 6.17 5.22
N PRO A 343 -6.68 4.90 5.64
CA PRO A 343 -6.37 4.48 6.99
C PRO A 343 -4.95 4.92 7.37
N LEU A 344 -4.75 5.31 8.63
CA LEU A 344 -3.38 5.38 9.16
C LEU A 344 -2.76 3.99 9.07
N MET A 345 -1.48 3.90 8.71
CA MET A 345 -0.79 2.60 8.66
C MET A 345 -0.77 1.97 10.06
N ASN A 346 -0.84 0.64 10.10
CA ASN A 346 -0.53 -0.07 11.34
C ASN A 346 0.98 -0.01 11.53
N MET A 347 1.41 0.15 12.77
CA MET A 347 2.80 -0.02 13.14
C MET A 347 3.00 -1.51 13.42
N ASP A 348 3.73 -2.19 12.53
CA ASP A 348 3.91 -3.64 12.50
C ASP A 348 5.40 -4.05 12.58
N GLY A 349 6.34 -3.15 12.23
CA GLY A 349 7.79 -3.30 12.35
C GLY A 349 8.42 -2.43 13.45
N ASN A 350 9.58 -2.84 13.99
CA ASN A 350 10.25 -2.15 15.10
C ASN A 350 10.89 -0.79 14.72
N GLY A 351 10.86 -0.41 13.45
CA GLY A 351 11.37 0.88 12.94
C GLY A 351 10.32 1.75 12.26
N ASP A 352 9.03 1.39 12.34
CA ASP A 352 7.99 2.09 11.59
C ASP A 352 7.89 3.56 12.01
N ASN A 353 7.93 4.47 11.03
CA ASN A 353 7.78 5.90 11.26
C ASN A 353 6.31 6.29 11.34
N PHE A 354 6.00 7.26 12.19
CA PHE A 354 4.65 7.82 12.20
C PHE A 354 4.40 8.64 10.95
N GLU A 355 3.31 8.30 10.28
CA GLU A 355 2.86 8.90 9.05
C GLU A 355 1.92 10.10 9.31
N VAL A 356 2.24 10.93 10.30
CA VAL A 356 1.47 12.12 10.70
C VAL A 356 2.40 13.32 10.86
N PRO A 357 1.89 14.57 10.84
CA PRO A 357 2.71 15.75 11.02
C PRO A 357 3.47 15.71 12.36
N ALA A 358 4.67 16.29 12.39
CA ALA A 358 5.59 16.22 13.54
C ALA A 358 4.97 16.76 14.84
N GLU A 359 4.04 17.70 14.73
CA GLU A 359 3.30 18.33 15.83
C GLU A 359 2.46 17.33 16.62
N TRP A 360 2.05 16.21 16.00
CA TRP A 360 1.25 15.17 16.64
C TRP A 360 2.06 14.23 17.54
N MET A 361 3.38 14.23 17.43
CA MET A 361 4.25 13.24 18.09
C MET A 361 4.10 13.28 19.61
N GLU A 362 4.14 14.47 20.21
CA GLU A 362 4.01 14.63 21.66
C GLU A 362 2.63 14.15 22.16
N THR A 363 1.58 14.54 21.46
CA THR A 363 0.20 14.12 21.78
C THR A 363 0.04 12.60 21.71
N ILE A 364 0.67 11.94 20.74
CA ILE A 364 0.66 10.47 20.62
C ILE A 364 1.34 9.83 21.83
N VAL A 365 2.54 10.29 22.21
CA VAL A 365 3.31 9.72 23.34
C VAL A 365 2.53 9.83 24.65
N TYR A 366 2.01 11.01 24.98
CA TYR A 366 1.27 11.23 26.22
C TYR A 366 -0.04 10.44 26.29
N ASN A 367 -0.80 10.37 25.19
CA ASN A 367 -2.04 9.59 25.16
C ASN A 367 -1.79 8.07 25.15
N LEU A 368 -0.66 7.62 24.58
CA LEU A 368 -0.24 6.22 24.66
C LEU A 368 0.06 5.83 26.12
N ALA A 369 0.79 6.66 26.86
CA ALA A 369 1.10 6.42 28.28
C ALA A 369 -0.18 6.20 29.10
N ILE A 370 -1.21 7.03 28.90
CA ILE A 370 -2.53 6.90 29.55
C ILE A 370 -3.21 5.56 29.25
N ARG A 371 -3.09 5.06 28.02
CA ARG A 371 -3.70 3.80 27.61
C ARG A 371 -2.92 2.57 28.08
N VAL A 372 -1.60 2.69 28.23
CA VAL A 372 -0.70 1.60 28.60
C VAL A 372 -0.58 1.44 30.11
N ALA A 373 -0.53 2.52 30.89
CA ALA A 373 -0.33 2.45 32.35
C ALA A 373 -1.30 1.50 33.07
N PRO A 374 -2.63 1.50 32.81
CA PRO A 374 -3.55 0.56 33.45
C PRO A 374 -3.30 -0.91 33.07
N LYS A 375 -2.71 -1.17 31.90
CA LYS A 375 -2.41 -2.53 31.42
C LYS A 375 -1.15 -3.09 32.07
N LEU A 376 -0.22 -2.22 32.44
CA LEU A 376 1.00 -2.58 33.16
C LEU A 376 0.81 -2.58 34.69
N GLY A 377 -0.28 -1.98 35.17
CA GLY A 377 -0.54 -1.83 36.61
C GLY A 377 0.19 -0.65 37.25
N SER A 378 0.82 0.20 36.43
CA SER A 378 1.56 1.39 36.86
C SER A 378 0.60 2.57 37.11
N GLN A 379 0.98 3.50 37.98
CA GLN A 379 0.24 4.74 38.21
C GLN A 379 0.95 5.90 37.54
N LEU A 380 0.21 6.67 36.74
CA LEU A 380 0.72 7.90 36.13
C LEU A 380 0.71 9.05 37.12
N ASP A 381 1.64 9.99 36.93
CA ASP A 381 1.55 11.31 37.54
C ASP A 381 0.23 11.99 37.11
N GLN A 382 -0.43 12.66 38.06
CA GLN A 382 -1.69 13.38 37.82
C GLN A 382 -1.55 14.47 36.76
N LEU A 383 -0.34 14.98 36.50
CA LEU A 383 -0.09 15.98 35.46
C LEU A 383 -0.19 15.40 34.03
N VAL A 384 0.16 14.12 33.83
CA VAL A 384 0.22 13.50 32.50
C VAL A 384 -1.15 13.47 31.80
N PRO A 385 -2.27 13.08 32.46
CA PRO A 385 -3.60 13.17 31.87
C PRO A 385 -4.05 14.59 31.52
N VAL A 386 -3.65 15.59 32.31
CA VAL A 386 -4.01 16.99 32.08
C VAL A 386 -3.33 17.48 30.80
N LEU A 387 -2.01 17.31 30.72
CA LEU A 387 -1.22 17.71 29.54
C LEU A 387 -1.68 16.99 28.27
N ALA A 388 -1.95 15.68 28.35
CA ALA A 388 -2.45 14.92 27.20
C ALA A 388 -3.77 15.49 26.65
N SER A 389 -4.67 15.94 27.53
CA SER A 389 -5.94 16.54 27.14
C SER A 389 -5.80 17.93 26.53
N GLU A 390 -4.89 18.75 27.06
CA GLU A 390 -4.59 20.09 26.52
C GLU A 390 -3.94 20.00 25.13
N LEU A 391 -2.95 19.13 24.97
CA LEU A 391 -2.26 18.90 23.69
C LEU A 391 -3.24 18.37 22.62
N TYR A 392 -4.12 17.44 22.99
CA TYR A 392 -5.13 16.92 22.07
C TYR A 392 -6.11 18.01 21.60
N GLN A 393 -6.62 18.84 22.51
CA GLN A 393 -7.53 19.94 22.15
C GLN A 393 -6.87 21.00 21.27
N ALA A 394 -5.60 21.32 21.54
CA ALA A 394 -4.85 22.27 20.74
C ALA A 394 -4.66 21.78 19.30
N LEU A 395 -4.31 20.50 19.12
CA LEU A 395 -4.11 19.91 17.79
C LEU A 395 -5.41 19.66 17.04
N GLU A 396 -6.49 19.28 17.72
CA GLU A 396 -7.81 19.15 17.10
C GLU A 396 -8.28 20.48 16.50
N GLY A 397 -7.99 21.60 17.18
CA GLY A 397 -8.28 22.94 16.66
C GLY A 397 -7.49 23.29 15.40
N TRP A 398 -6.29 22.76 15.24
CA TRP A 398 -5.42 23.01 14.08
C TRP A 398 -5.79 22.15 12.87
N ASP A 399 -6.24 20.91 13.08
CA ASP A 399 -6.58 20.00 11.99
C ASP A 399 -7.88 20.38 11.26
N ARG A 400 -8.78 21.15 11.88
CA ARG A 400 -10.05 21.54 11.23
C ARG A 400 -9.78 22.41 10.00
N GLU A 401 -10.39 22.08 8.86
CA GLU A 401 -10.34 22.93 7.67
C GLU A 401 -10.83 24.34 8.01
N ASP A 402 -10.02 25.35 7.67
CA ASP A 402 -10.37 26.78 7.71
C ASP A 402 -11.43 27.08 6.64
N THR A 403 -12.63 26.54 6.82
CA THR A 403 -13.77 26.88 5.98
C THR A 403 -14.31 28.23 6.41
N SER A 404 -14.59 29.09 5.43
CA SER A 404 -15.17 30.40 5.69
C SER A 404 -16.59 30.22 6.24
N VAL A 405 -16.77 30.35 7.56
CA VAL A 405 -18.11 30.46 8.16
C VAL A 405 -18.70 31.79 7.71
N PHE A 406 -19.63 31.76 6.75
CA PHE A 406 -20.33 32.96 6.31
C PHE A 406 -21.28 33.43 7.42
N ILE A 407 -20.81 34.31 8.29
CA ILE A 407 -21.65 35.01 9.28
C ILE A 407 -22.43 36.09 8.51
N GLY A 408 -23.60 35.72 8.01
CA GLY A 408 -24.56 36.69 7.52
C GLY A 408 -25.14 37.48 8.70
N ILE A 409 -24.90 38.78 8.76
CA ILE A 409 -25.75 39.67 9.56
C ILE A 409 -27.12 39.70 8.87
N ASN A 410 -28.13 39.09 9.50
CA ASN A 410 -29.51 39.33 9.09
C ASN A 410 -29.81 40.82 9.32
N VAL A 411 -30.44 41.46 8.34
CA VAL A 411 -30.79 42.89 8.34
C VAL A 411 -31.81 43.22 9.47
N ASP A 412 -32.29 42.23 10.21
CA ASP A 412 -33.18 42.36 11.36
C ASP A 412 -32.46 42.37 12.73
N GLY A 413 -31.13 42.27 12.77
CA GLY A 413 -30.36 42.27 14.01
C GLY A 413 -30.46 40.97 14.83
N SER A 414 -31.05 39.90 14.28
CA SER A 414 -31.04 38.58 14.91
C SER A 414 -29.89 37.72 14.39
N MET A 415 -28.98 37.31 15.30
CA MET A 415 -27.94 36.34 15.00
C MET A 415 -28.58 34.95 14.91
N GLY A 416 -28.64 34.38 13.70
CA GLY A 416 -29.05 33.00 13.46
C GLY A 416 -27.95 32.25 12.72
N VAL A 417 -27.50 31.12 13.29
CA VAL A 417 -26.60 30.17 12.63
C VAL A 417 -27.46 29.34 11.66
N ARG A 418 -27.06 29.26 10.39
CA ARG A 418 -27.62 28.29 9.43
C ARG A 418 -26.53 27.34 8.98
#